data_AF-A0A1D2I9E9-F1
#
_entry.id   AF-A0A1D2I9E9-F1
#
_cell.length_a   1.000
_cell.length_b   1.000
_cell.length_c   1.000
_cell.angle_alpha   90.00
_cell.angle_beta   90.00
_cell.angle_gamma   90.00
#
_symmetry.space_group_name_H-M   'P 1'
#
loop_
_entity.id
_entity.type
_entity.pdbx_description
1 polymer ?
#
loop_
_entity_poly.entity_id
_entity_poly.type
_entity_poly.pdbx_seq_one_letter_code
_entity_poly.pdbx_strand_id
1 'polypeptide(L)'
;MQTFLPCPGFHRSASVLDRRRLGKQRVEALQVLRGLIVPGYGWRRHPAVLMWTGCEEALVRYGLEICRVWRDRGHQDGCAATLVAEPATVRPGAPVRGQRELAEAGELPPPGSGTTPCTAATVRP
;
A
#
# COMPACT_ATOMS: atom_id res chain seq x y z
N MET A 1 -6.96 -15.74 -4.96
CA MET A 1 -7.69 -14.69 -4.21
C MET A 1 -6.72 -13.60 -3.78
N GLN A 2 -7.10 -12.33 -3.97
CA GLN A 2 -6.32 -11.17 -3.57
C GLN A 2 -6.86 -10.66 -2.23
N THR A 3 -6.17 -10.98 -1.15
CA THR A 3 -6.50 -10.51 0.20
C THR A 3 -5.37 -9.62 0.66
N PHE A 4 -5.62 -8.31 0.69
CA PHE A 4 -4.76 -7.36 1.39
C PHE A 4 -5.10 -7.41 2.87
N LEU A 5 -4.08 -7.27 3.73
CA LEU A 5 -4.26 -7.12 5.18
C LEU A 5 -5.00 -8.27 5.88
N PRO A 6 -4.53 -9.54 5.78
CA PRO A 6 -5.08 -10.65 6.59
C PRO A 6 -4.90 -10.45 8.10
N CYS A 7 -4.11 -9.46 8.51
CA CYS A 7 -3.86 -9.10 9.91
C CYS A 7 -3.87 -7.58 10.06
N PRO A 8 -4.18 -7.03 11.26
CA PRO A 8 -4.15 -5.59 11.50
C PRO A 8 -2.80 -4.94 11.22
N GLY A 9 -1.68 -5.66 11.41
CA GLY A 9 -0.34 -5.16 11.12
C GLY A 9 0.11 -5.45 9.69
N PHE A 10 0.76 -4.50 9.01
CA PHE A 10 1.32 -4.66 7.67
C PHE A 10 2.43 -5.71 7.65
N HIS A 11 3.36 -5.62 8.60
CA HIS A 11 4.42 -6.62 8.75
C HIS A 11 3.82 -8.00 9.04
N ARG A 12 2.89 -8.11 10.01
CA ARG A 12 2.23 -9.38 10.35
C ARG A 12 1.49 -9.96 9.14
N SER A 13 0.81 -9.11 8.38
CA SER A 13 0.15 -9.47 7.13
C SER A 13 1.13 -10.05 6.12
N ALA A 14 2.30 -9.44 5.94
CA ALA A 14 3.35 -9.97 5.07
C ALA A 14 3.92 -11.30 5.59
N SER A 15 4.15 -11.43 6.90
CA SER A 15 4.74 -12.63 7.50
C SER A 15 3.87 -13.88 7.34
N VAL A 16 2.54 -13.76 7.34
CA VAL A 16 1.61 -14.90 7.21
C VAL A 16 1.36 -15.35 5.77
N LEU A 17 1.90 -14.63 4.77
CA LEU A 17 1.75 -15.01 3.36
C LEU A 17 2.72 -16.13 3.00
N ASP A 18 2.22 -17.13 2.26
CA ASP A 18 3.08 -18.07 1.54
C ASP A 18 3.87 -17.33 0.45
N ARG A 19 4.95 -17.95 -0.04
CA ARG A 19 5.85 -17.33 -1.03
C ARG A 19 5.12 -16.80 -2.26
N ARG A 20 4.16 -17.56 -2.81
CA ARG A 20 3.47 -17.19 -4.04
C ARG A 20 2.60 -15.97 -3.80
N ARG A 21 1.86 -15.93 -2.69
CA ARG A 21 1.05 -14.77 -2.31
C ARG A 21 1.91 -13.54 -2.00
N LEU A 22 3.00 -13.71 -1.26
CA LEU A 22 3.90 -12.61 -0.92
C LEU A 22 4.52 -11.98 -2.18
N GLY A 23 5.01 -12.81 -3.11
CA GLY A 23 5.54 -12.36 -4.38
C GLY A 23 4.51 -11.58 -5.21
N LYS A 24 3.27 -12.08 -5.26
CA LYS A 24 2.17 -11.42 -5.98
C LYS A 24 1.82 -10.05 -5.37
N GLN A 25 1.78 -9.97 -4.03
CA GLN A 25 1.38 -8.76 -3.32
C GLN A 25 2.32 -7.56 -3.58
N ARG A 26 3.60 -7.78 -3.88
CA ARG A 26 4.53 -6.70 -4.27
C ARG A 26 4.10 -6.02 -5.57
N VAL A 27 3.81 -6.82 -6.59
CA VAL A 27 3.39 -6.35 -7.91
C VAL A 27 2.00 -5.72 -7.83
N GLU A 28 1.09 -6.37 -7.10
CA GLU A 28 -0.27 -5.86 -6.92
C GLU A 28 -0.30 -4.53 -6.15
N ALA A 29 0.52 -4.33 -5.12
CA ALA A 29 0.62 -3.05 -4.42
C ALA A 29 1.03 -1.91 -5.38
N LEU A 30 2.00 -2.16 -6.26
CA LEU A 30 2.42 -1.19 -7.27
C LEU A 30 1.31 -0.92 -8.32
N GLN A 31 0.60 -1.95 -8.77
CA GLN A 31 -0.53 -1.79 -9.70
C GLN A 31 -1.67 -0.99 -9.08
N VAL A 32 -1.97 -1.22 -7.80
CA VAL A 32 -2.99 -0.45 -7.07
C VAL A 32 -2.53 1.01 -6.94
N LEU A 33 -1.26 1.25 -6.57
CA LEU A 33 -0.72 2.61 -6.47
C LEU A 33 -0.85 3.37 -7.79
N ARG A 34 -0.47 2.75 -8.91
CA ARG A 34 -0.64 3.36 -10.24
C ARG A 34 -2.09 3.62 -10.59
N GLY A 35 -3.01 2.75 -10.16
CA GLY A 35 -4.44 2.98 -10.29
C GLY A 35 -4.95 4.20 -9.52
N LEU A 36 -4.27 4.60 -8.44
CA LEU A 36 -4.57 5.80 -7.66
C LEU A 36 -3.95 7.06 -8.26
N ILE A 37 -2.71 6.99 -8.74
CA ILE A 37 -1.91 8.20 -9.06
C ILE A 37 -1.71 8.47 -10.56
N VAL A 38 -1.86 7.46 -11.43
CA VAL A 38 -1.60 7.60 -12.87
C VAL A 38 -2.91 7.81 -13.63
N PRO A 39 -3.13 8.99 -14.25
CA PRO A 39 -4.31 9.24 -15.07
C PRO A 39 -4.45 8.22 -16.19
N GLY A 40 -5.66 7.68 -16.36
CA GLY A 40 -5.96 6.72 -17.43
C GLY A 40 -5.46 5.29 -17.19
N TYR A 41 -4.85 4.99 -16.05
CA TYR A 41 -4.39 3.63 -15.75
C TYR A 41 -5.55 2.63 -15.69
N GLY A 42 -5.37 1.45 -16.30
CA GLY A 42 -6.44 0.46 -16.48
C GLY A 42 -7.06 -0.06 -15.17
N TRP A 43 -6.35 0.03 -14.05
CA TRP A 43 -6.83 -0.43 -12.74
C TRP A 43 -7.60 0.63 -11.93
N ARG A 44 -7.79 1.85 -12.42
CA ARG A 44 -8.44 2.94 -11.66
C ARG A 44 -9.82 2.61 -11.07
N ARG A 45 -10.55 1.65 -11.66
CA ARG A 45 -11.88 1.17 -11.20
C ARG A 45 -11.82 -0.18 -10.46
N HIS A 46 -10.61 -0.71 -10.24
CA HIS A 46 -10.43 -2.00 -9.60
C HIS A 46 -10.86 -1.91 -8.12
N PRO A 47 -11.57 -2.92 -7.55
CA PRO A 47 -12.03 -2.87 -6.17
C PRO A 47 -10.91 -2.62 -5.16
N ALA A 48 -9.72 -3.19 -5.39
CA ALA A 48 -8.57 -2.92 -4.54
C ALA A 48 -8.13 -1.45 -4.61
N VAL A 49 -8.16 -0.81 -5.79
CA VAL A 49 -7.85 0.63 -5.91
C VAL A 49 -8.84 1.45 -5.11
N LEU A 50 -10.13 1.17 -5.27
CA LEU A 50 -11.18 1.89 -4.53
C LEU A 50 -11.06 1.74 -3.01
N MET A 51 -10.63 0.57 -2.52
CA MET A 51 -10.40 0.31 -1.10
C MET A 51 -9.23 1.14 -0.51
N TRP A 52 -8.25 1.50 -1.34
CA TRP A 52 -7.07 2.27 -0.91
C TRP A 52 -7.15 3.76 -1.26
N THR A 53 -8.25 4.23 -1.84
CA THR A 53 -8.45 5.65 -2.17
C THR A 53 -8.36 6.52 -0.91
N GLY A 54 -7.49 7.53 -0.95
CA GLY A 54 -7.22 8.42 0.19
C GLY A 54 -6.21 7.85 1.20
N CYS A 55 -5.77 6.60 1.04
CA CYS A 55 -4.77 5.93 1.88
C CYS A 55 -3.47 5.65 1.09
N GLU A 56 -3.09 6.50 0.12
CA GLU A 56 -2.00 6.20 -0.82
C GLU A 56 -0.66 5.93 -0.09
N GLU A 57 -0.34 6.74 0.93
CA GLU A 57 0.87 6.56 1.72
C GLU A 57 0.85 5.25 2.51
N ALA A 58 -0.32 4.87 3.07
CA ALA A 58 -0.48 3.59 3.74
C ALA A 58 -0.32 2.40 2.78
N LEU A 59 -0.76 2.52 1.53
CA LEU A 59 -0.51 1.50 0.50
C LEU A 59 0.98 1.37 0.20
N VAL A 60 1.70 2.49 0.09
CA VAL A 60 3.15 2.49 -0.09
C VAL A 60 3.82 1.82 1.10
N ARG A 61 3.45 2.20 2.34
CA ARG A 61 4.01 1.60 3.55
C ARG A 61 3.74 0.10 3.62
N TYR A 62 2.53 -0.33 3.27
CA TYR A 62 2.18 -1.74 3.15
C TYR A 62 3.08 -2.45 2.13
N GLY A 63 3.19 -1.91 0.92
CA GLY A 63 4.03 -2.47 -0.15
C GLY A 63 5.50 -2.60 0.27
N LEU A 64 6.03 -1.63 1.02
CA LEU A 64 7.38 -1.67 1.57
C LEU A 64 7.58 -2.80 2.59
N GLU A 65 6.60 -3.07 3.46
CA GLU A 65 6.66 -4.23 4.37
C GLU A 65 6.62 -5.57 3.62
N ILE A 66 5.80 -5.67 2.56
CA ILE A 66 5.77 -6.86 1.68
C ILE A 66 7.15 -7.05 1.01
N CYS A 67 7.74 -5.99 0.48
CA CYS A 67 9.07 -6.04 -0.15
C CYS A 67 10.19 -6.34 0.85
N ARG A 68 10.08 -5.85 2.09
CA ARG A 68 11.01 -6.18 3.18
C ARG A 68 10.95 -7.67 3.50
N VAL A 69 9.78 -8.21 3.83
CA VAL A 69 9.64 -9.64 4.15
C VAL A 69 10.03 -10.54 2.98
N TRP A 70 9.80 -10.10 1.74
CA TRP A 70 10.27 -10.80 0.55
C TRP A 70 11.80 -10.89 0.48
N ARG A 71 12.51 -9.79 0.73
CA ARG A 71 13.97 -9.75 0.78
C ARG A 71 14.55 -10.51 1.96
N ASP A 72 13.92 -10.42 3.13
CA ASP A 72 14.32 -11.17 4.33
C ASP A 72 14.23 -12.69 4.12
N ARG A 73 13.40 -13.14 3.17
CA ARG A 73 13.31 -14.54 2.72
C ARG A 73 14.34 -14.91 1.63
N GLY A 74 15.31 -14.05 1.34
CA GLY A 74 16.39 -14.30 0.39
C GLY A 74 16.03 -14.05 -1.08
N HIS A 75 14.98 -13.28 -1.36
CA HIS A 75 14.55 -13.00 -2.73
C HIS A 75 14.91 -11.57 -3.18
N GLN A 76 15.23 -11.41 -4.47
CA GLN A 76 15.46 -10.11 -5.07
C GLN A 76 14.14 -9.34 -5.24
N ASP A 77 14.15 -8.05 -4.94
CA ASP A 77 13.01 -7.14 -5.10
C ASP A 77 13.30 -6.04 -6.13
N GLY A 78 12.29 -5.70 -6.92
CA GLY A 78 12.32 -4.58 -7.86
C GLY A 78 11.15 -3.62 -7.70
N CYS A 79 10.31 -3.79 -6.67
CA CYS A 79 9.10 -2.98 -6.48
C CYS A 79 9.32 -1.83 -5.49
N ALA A 80 10.15 -2.02 -4.44
CA ALA A 80 10.31 -1.05 -3.36
C ALA A 80 10.78 0.33 -3.85
N ALA A 81 11.75 0.38 -4.78
CA ALA A 81 12.25 1.63 -5.32
C ALA A 81 11.15 2.43 -6.05
N THR A 82 10.36 1.75 -6.88
CA THR A 82 9.24 2.35 -7.62
C THR A 82 8.11 2.79 -6.67
N LEU A 83 7.83 2.01 -5.63
CA LEU A 83 6.84 2.36 -4.60
C LEU A 83 7.20 3.65 -3.86
N VAL A 84 8.48 3.98 -3.72
CA VAL A 84 8.94 5.25 -3.11
C VAL A 84 8.98 6.38 -4.15
N ALA A 85 9.43 6.09 -5.37
CA ALA A 85 9.66 7.11 -6.38
C ALA A 85 8.37 7.66 -7.01
N GLU A 86 7.40 6.81 -7.34
CA GLU A 86 6.19 7.27 -8.05
C GLU A 86 5.31 8.22 -7.21
N PRO A 87 5.04 7.98 -5.91
CA PRO A 87 4.26 8.93 -5.10
C PRO A 87 4.92 10.31 -5.00
N ALA A 88 6.25 10.38 -4.96
CA ALA A 88 6.99 11.64 -4.88
C ALA A 88 6.77 12.56 -6.09
N THR A 89 6.32 12.01 -7.22
CA THR A 89 5.93 12.80 -8.41
C THR A 89 4.63 13.55 -8.24
N VAL A 90 3.77 13.11 -7.30
CA VAL A 90 2.45 13.70 -7.04
C VAL A 90 2.40 14.41 -5.68
N ARG A 91 3.17 13.93 -4.70
CA ARG A 91 3.34 14.53 -3.36
C ARG A 91 4.83 14.51 -2.96
N PRO A 92 5.61 15.53 -3.38
CA PRO A 92 7.02 15.62 -3.02
C PRO A 92 7.20 15.99 -1.54
N GLY A 93 8.26 15.48 -0.90
CA GLY A 93 8.86 16.13 0.28
C GLY A 93 8.69 15.47 1.65
N ALA A 94 8.09 14.29 1.78
CA ALA A 94 8.01 13.59 3.07
C ALA A 94 8.42 12.10 2.97
N PRO A 95 9.17 11.56 3.94
CA PRO A 95 9.39 10.12 4.04
C PRO A 95 8.07 9.39 4.36
N VAL A 96 7.93 8.17 3.85
CA VAL A 96 6.75 7.33 4.11
C VAL A 96 6.70 6.98 5.61
N ARG A 97 5.65 7.44 6.30
CA ARG A 97 5.43 7.24 7.73
C ARG A 97 5.26 5.77 8.11
N GLY A 98 5.49 5.46 9.38
CA GLY A 98 5.20 4.14 9.94
C GLY A 98 3.69 3.86 10.01
N GLN A 99 3.32 2.58 10.08
CA GLN A 99 1.92 2.19 10.21
C GLN A 99 1.23 2.82 11.44
N ARG A 100 1.95 2.94 12.56
CA ARG A 100 1.40 3.51 13.80
C ARG A 100 1.02 4.97 13.63
N GLU A 101 1.90 5.77 13.04
CA GLU A 101 1.66 7.20 12.77
C GLU A 101 0.47 7.39 11.82
N LEU A 102 0.39 6.55 10.78
CA LEU A 102 -0.75 6.55 9.85
C LEU A 102 -2.06 6.14 10.55
N ALA A 103 -2.01 5.20 11.49
CA ALA A 103 -3.17 4.79 12.28
C ALA A 103 -3.66 5.93 13.19
N GLU A 104 -2.73 6.60 13.89
CA GLU A 104 -3.02 7.75 14.76
C GLU A 104 -3.61 8.92 13.96
N ALA A 105 -3.21 9.09 12.70
CA ALA A 105 -3.76 10.08 11.77
C ALA A 105 -5.07 9.67 11.09
N GLY A 106 -5.56 8.43 11.29
CA GLY A 106 -6.76 7.92 10.61
C GLY A 106 -6.59 7.63 9.11
N GLU A 107 -5.34 7.44 8.67
CA GLU A 107 -4.96 7.25 7.26
C GLU A 107 -4.74 5.78 6.87
N LEU A 108 -5.27 4.85 7.66
CA LEU A 108 -5.28 3.42 7.32
C LEU A 108 -6.61 3.04 6.63
N PRO A 109 -6.58 2.07 5.69
CA PRO A 109 -7.81 1.60 5.07
C PRO A 109 -8.73 0.95 6.12
N PRO A 110 -10.06 1.06 5.96
CA PRO A 110 -11.01 0.55 6.93
C PRO A 110 -10.88 -0.99 7.09
N PRO A 111 -11.06 -1.53 8.32
CA PRO A 111 -10.98 -2.96 8.56
C PRO A 111 -12.22 -3.67 8.00
N GLY A 112 -12.11 -4.17 6.76
CA GLY A 112 -13.10 -5.07 6.16
C GLY A 112 -14.38 -4.38 5.66
N SER A 113 -14.61 -4.48 4.35
CA SER A 113 -15.90 -4.27 3.66
C SER A 113 -16.71 -3.04 4.10
N GLY A 114 -16.33 -1.89 3.60
CA GLY A 114 -17.18 -0.71 3.63
C GLY A 114 -16.56 0.36 2.75
N THR A 115 -17.33 0.85 1.79
CA THR A 115 -17.03 1.82 0.73
C THR A 115 -16.59 3.20 1.24
N THR A 116 -16.04 3.28 2.44
CA THR A 116 -15.59 4.52 3.06
C THR A 116 -14.14 4.74 2.65
N PRO A 117 -13.85 5.72 1.76
CA PRO A 117 -12.48 6.08 1.46
C PRO A 117 -11.77 6.49 2.75
N CYS A 118 -10.43 6.32 2.81
CA CYS A 118 -9.67 6.91 3.90
C CYS A 118 -10.06 8.38 3.99
N THR A 119 -10.42 8.80 5.19
CA THR A 119 -10.45 10.22 5.46
C THR A 119 -8.99 10.61 5.55
N ALA A 120 -8.37 10.96 4.41
CA ALA A 120 -7.08 11.62 4.44
C ALA A 120 -7.31 12.86 5.29
N ALA A 121 -6.87 12.83 6.55
CA ALA A 121 -6.88 13.99 7.41
C ALA A 121 -6.18 15.06 6.60
N THR A 122 -6.95 16.08 6.21
CA THR A 122 -6.47 17.18 5.38
C THR A 122 -5.13 17.60 5.94
N VAL A 123 -4.06 17.43 5.15
CA VAL A 123 -2.73 17.94 5.47
C VAL A 123 -2.93 19.40 5.85
N ARG A 124 -2.92 19.71 7.15
CA ARG A 124 -3.02 21.10 7.59
C ARG A 124 -1.70 21.76 7.20
N PRO A 125 -1.76 22.97 6.63
CA PRO A 125 -0.58 23.72 6.20
C PRO A 125 0.35 24.04 7.37
#